data_AF-A0AAW8CCN5-F1
#
_entry.id   AF-A0AAW8CCN5-F1
#
_cell.length_a   1.000
_cell.length_b   1.000
_cell.length_c   1.000
_cell.angle_alpha   90.00
_cell.angle_beta   90.00
_cell.angle_gamma   90.00
#
_symmetry.space_group_name_H-M   'P 1'
#
loop_
_entity.id
_entity.type
_entity.pdbx_description
1 polymer ?
#
loop_
_entity_poly.entity_id
_entity_poly.type
_entity_poly.pdbx_seq_one_letter_code
_entity_poly.pdbx_strand_id
1 'polypeptide(L)' 'MNKYMRSFVPYHSPLDPCPPIGKKYYSTPPNLFLGFQPPNLPQFTPKEALQKGTLWPVFYDYYENPYKKGR' A
#
# COMPACT_ATOMS: atom_id res chain seq x y z
N MET A 1 9.15 -1.60 -7.89
CA MET A 1 8.24 -0.51 -7.48
C MET A 1 6.90 -1.15 -7.15
N ASN A 2 6.49 -1.08 -5.88
CA ASN A 2 5.26 -1.71 -5.41
C ASN A 2 4.04 -1.30 -6.25
N LYS A 3 3.33 -2.28 -6.82
CA LYS A 3 2.16 -2.06 -7.71
C LYS A 3 1.07 -1.20 -7.04
N TYR A 4 0.93 -1.32 -5.73
CA TYR A 4 -0.12 -0.69 -4.95
C TYR A 4 0.32 0.63 -4.31
N MET A 5 1.55 1.11 -4.54
CA MET A 5 2.04 2.34 -3.95
C MET A 5 1.88 3.52 -4.90
N ARG A 6 1.18 4.56 -4.44
CA ARG A 6 0.99 5.80 -5.19
C ARG A 6 1.74 6.94 -4.52
N SER A 7 1.95 8.01 -5.27
CA SER A 7 2.60 9.22 -4.77
C SER A 7 1.93 10.47 -5.30
N PHE A 8 1.93 11.52 -4.49
CA PHE A 8 1.52 12.86 -4.88
C PHE A 8 2.47 13.89 -4.28
N VAL A 9 2.49 15.08 -4.87
CA VAL A 9 3.21 16.23 -4.31
C VAL A 9 2.14 17.17 -3.76
N PRO A 10 2.08 17.40 -2.44
CA PRO A 10 1.16 18.38 -1.88
C PRO A 10 1.56 19.77 -2.39
N TYR A 11 0.56 20.61 -2.67
CA TYR A 11 0.81 22.02 -2.94
C TYR A 11 1.46 22.66 -1.72
N HIS A 12 2.47 23.49 -1.96
CA HIS A 12 3.16 24.28 -0.95
C HIS A 12 2.91 25.75 -1.27
N SER A 13 2.26 26.45 -0.34
CA SER A 13 1.92 27.86 -0.49
C SER A 13 3.15 28.73 -0.26
N PRO A 14 3.28 29.88 -0.95
CA PRO A 14 4.32 30.87 -0.63
C PRO A 14 4.28 31.39 0.81
N LEU A 15 3.13 31.25 1.50
CA LEU A 15 2.94 31.68 2.89
C LEU A 15 3.02 30.52 3.90
N ASP A 16 3.33 29.29 3.46
CA ASP A 16 3.44 28.16 4.38
C ASP A 16 4.69 28.32 5.26
N PRO A 17 4.56 28.25 6.60
CA PRO A 17 5.67 28.49 7.52
C PRO A 17 6.71 27.37 7.56
N CYS A 18 6.42 26.22 6.95
CA CYS A 18 7.25 25.02 6.96
C CYS A 18 7.86 24.79 5.57
N PRO A 19 9.10 24.24 5.46
CA PRO A 19 9.67 23.83 4.19
C PRO A 19 8.78 22.81 3.44
N PRO A 20 8.86 22.77 2.08
CA PRO A 20 8.11 21.82 1.29
C PRO A 20 8.41 20.37 1.70
N ILE A 21 7.35 19.60 2.01
CA ILE A 21 7.47 18.19 2.41
C ILE A 21 7.90 17.28 1.22
N GLY A 22 7.72 17.76 -0.02
CA GLY A 22 8.05 17.02 -1.23
C GLY A 22 7.07 15.87 -1.50
N LYS A 23 7.55 14.79 -2.13
CA LYS A 23 6.70 13.67 -2.56
C LYS A 23 6.21 12.85 -1.35
N LYS A 24 4.89 12.78 -1.18
CA LYS A 24 4.23 11.90 -0.22
C LYS A 24 3.78 10.61 -0.91
N TYR A 25 3.95 9.50 -0.20
CA TYR A 25 3.51 8.18 -0.65
C TYR A 25 2.33 7.69 0.18
N TYR A 26 1.42 6.96 -0.46
CA TYR A 26 0.28 6.32 0.17
C TYR A 26 0.01 4.96 -0.49
N SER A 27 -0.52 4.01 0.29
CA SER A 27 -0.90 2.69 -0.25
C SER A 27 -2.31 2.73 -0.83
N THR A 28 -2.47 2.11 -1.99
CA THR A 28 -3.75 1.76 -2.61
C THR A 28 -3.86 0.23 -2.71
N PRO A 29 -4.15 -0.45 -1.60
CA PRO A 29 -4.16 -1.91 -1.56
C PRO A 29 -5.27 -2.53 -2.42
N PRO A 30 -5.16 -3.82 -2.78
CA PRO A 30 -6.08 -4.49 -3.71
C PRO A 30 -7.56 -4.40 -3.30
N ASN A 31 -7.85 -4.37 -2.00
CA ASN A 31 -9.23 -4.31 -1.49
C ASN A 31 -9.96 -3.02 -1.88
N LEU A 32 -9.26 -1.94 -2.25
CA LEU A 32 -9.90 -0.72 -2.76
C LEU A 32 -10.48 -0.88 -4.16
N PHE A 33 -9.99 -1.88 -4.91
CA PHE A 33 -10.38 -2.13 -6.30
C PHE A 33 -11.21 -3.39 -6.46
N LEU A 34 -11.24 -4.26 -5.44
CA LEU A 34 -12.10 -5.43 -5.39
C LEU A 34 -13.42 -5.08 -4.69
N GLY A 35 -14.44 -4.71 -5.47
CA GLY A 35 -15.70 -4.19 -4.92
C GLY A 35 -16.45 -5.15 -4.00
N PHE A 36 -16.48 -6.44 -4.34
CA PHE A 36 -16.99 -7.50 -3.47
C PHE A 36 -16.04 -8.70 -3.52
N GLN A 37 -16.08 -9.52 -2.47
CA GLN A 37 -15.28 -10.73 -2.40
C GLN A 37 -16.03 -11.89 -3.06
N PRO A 38 -15.58 -12.41 -4.23
CA PRO A 38 -16.26 -13.51 -4.88
C PRO A 38 -16.17 -14.80 -4.05
N PRO A 39 -17.16 -15.69 -4.16
CA PRO A 39 -17.10 -17.00 -3.50
C PRO A 39 -15.94 -17.82 -4.06
N ASN A 40 -15.42 -18.75 -3.26
CA ASN A 40 -14.38 -19.70 -3.66
C ASN A 40 -13.07 -19.05 -4.16
N LEU A 41 -12.72 -17.87 -3.64
CA LEU A 41 -11.38 -17.32 -3.87
C LEU A 41 -10.30 -18.32 -3.41
N PRO A 42 -9.17 -18.40 -4.13
CA PRO A 42 -8.02 -19.17 -3.68
C PRO A 42 -7.60 -18.67 -2.29
N GLN A 43 -7.19 -19.60 -1.44
CA GLN A 43 -6.74 -19.30 -0.08
C GLN A 43 -5.33 -19.84 0.11
N PHE A 44 -4.55 -19.13 0.91
CA PHE A 44 -3.29 -19.67 1.42
C PHE A 44 -3.57 -20.83 2.37
N THR A 45 -2.55 -21.67 2.60
CA THR A 45 -2.61 -22.61 3.71
C THR A 45 -2.67 -21.85 5.05
N PRO A 46 -3.24 -22.43 6.13
CA PRO A 46 -3.39 -21.70 7.39
C PRO A 46 -2.07 -21.11 7.93
N LYS A 47 -0.96 -21.85 7.79
CA LYS A 47 0.36 -21.40 8.24
C LYS A 47 0.85 -20.19 7.44
N GLU A 48 0.68 -20.20 6.13
CA GLU A 48 1.06 -19.09 5.26
C GLU A 48 0.16 -17.87 5.46
N ALA A 49 -1.15 -18.08 5.62
CA ALA A 49 -2.10 -17.02 5.88
C ALA A 49 -1.74 -16.22 7.14
N LEU A 50 -1.36 -16.91 8.22
CA LEU A 50 -0.90 -16.28 9.46
C LEU A 50 0.38 -15.45 9.27
N GLN A 51 1.33 -15.94 8.47
CA GLN A 51 2.56 -15.20 8.15
C GLN A 51 2.29 -13.98 7.26
N LYS A 52 1.33 -14.10 6.34
CA LYS A 52 1.00 -13.07 5.35
C LYS A 52 0.01 -12.03 5.88
N GLY A 53 -0.71 -12.33 6.96
CA GLY A 53 -1.74 -11.46 7.53
C GLY A 53 -3.03 -11.40 6.71
N THR A 54 -3.23 -12.34 5.77
CA THR A 54 -4.42 -12.43 4.93
C THR A 54 -4.65 -13.88 4.52
N LEU A 55 -5.92 -14.28 4.44
CA LEU A 55 -6.30 -15.61 3.96
C LEU A 55 -6.24 -15.72 2.44
N TRP A 56 -6.52 -14.63 1.72
CA TRP A 56 -6.65 -14.64 0.26
C TRP A 56 -5.43 -14.03 -0.43
N PRO A 57 -4.80 -14.71 -1.40
CA PRO A 57 -3.67 -14.18 -2.17
C PRO A 57 -3.96 -12.88 -2.89
N VAL A 58 -5.20 -12.67 -3.35
CA VAL A 58 -5.60 -11.45 -4.05
C VAL A 58 -5.50 -10.19 -3.20
N PHE A 59 -5.57 -10.33 -1.87
CA PHE A 59 -5.44 -9.22 -0.91
C PHE A 59 -4.04 -9.11 -0.32
N TYR A 60 -3.10 -9.97 -0.72
CA TYR A 60 -1.74 -9.88 -0.23
C TYR A 60 -1.04 -8.65 -0.84
N ASP A 61 -0.70 -7.69 0.00
CA ASP A 61 0.06 -6.50 -0.36
C ASP A 61 1.32 -6.41 0.50
N TYR A 62 2.48 -6.62 -0.12
CA TYR A 62 3.77 -6.53 0.57
C TYR A 62 4.14 -5.06 0.79
N TYR A 63 4.21 -4.63 2.04
CA TYR A 63 4.60 -3.25 2.37
C TYR A 63 6.12 -3.05 2.28
N GLU A 64 6.56 -2.37 1.22
CA GLU A 64 7.91 -1.84 1.10
C GLU A 64 7.91 -0.37 1.54
N ASN A 65 8.72 -0.02 2.55
CA ASN A 65 8.76 1.35 3.07
C ASN A 65 9.40 2.30 2.03
N PRO A 66 8.64 3.24 1.44
CA PRO A 66 9.11 4.12 0.37
C PRO A 66 10.06 5.21 0.88
N TYR A 67 10.08 5.44 2.19
CA TYR A 67 10.95 6.41 2.84
C TYR A 67 12.25 5.79 3.34
N LYS A 68 12.41 4.46 3.20
CA LYS A 68 13.64 3.76 3.55
C LYS A 68 14.71 4.15 2.53
N LYS A 69 15.47 5.21 2.82
CA LYS A 69 16.73 5.48 2.11
C LYS A 69 17.62 4.25 2.27
N GLY A 70 18.14 3.72 1.15
CA GLY A 70 19.23 2.75 1.20
C GLY A 70 20.32 3.33 2.09
N ARG A 71 20.68 2.60 3.15
CA ARG A 71 21.87 2.95 3.93
C ARG A 71 23.09 2.83 3.04
#